data_AF-A0A9X7AUW5-F1
#
_entry.id   AF-A0A9X7AUW5-F1
#
_cell.length_a   1.000
_cell.length_b   1.000
_cell.length_c   1.000
_cell.angle_alpha   90.00
_cell.angle_beta   90.00
_cell.angle_gamma   90.00
#
_symmetry.space_group_name_H-M   'P 1'
#
loop_
_entity.id
_entity.type
_entity.pdbx_description
1 polymer ?
#
loop_
_entity_poly.entity_id
_entity_poly.type
_entity_poly.pdbx_seq_one_letter_code
_entity_poly.pdbx_strand_id
1 'polypeptide(L)'
;RLSSYETFNLVQVLYITIMLCMFSYGYLILYMYSFAWITPDFIMNALHEPIIDSTGGYVYQVIRVVFIAPIIGEFVFRGFLLQRFATKWGTSIATIVVAILFALLHVDFLGAAIFSIVLSIVYIRTKSLLMPIAIHMLNNAFVMGASFLISREKIMSFADFSNYTTFFPGLIIFITGLNLVLIFLFVNRKYWSKEVPVIYAEQEKSFSDIVGSK
;
A
#
# COMPACT_ATOMS: atom_id res chain seq x y z
N ARG A 1 -29.04 -14.41 5.97
CA ARG A 1 -29.11 -13.54 4.77
C ARG A 1 -27.70 -13.49 4.18
N LEU A 2 -27.39 -14.30 3.16
CA LEU A 2 -26.06 -14.33 2.53
C LEU A 2 -25.78 -12.91 2.01
N SER A 3 -24.88 -12.16 2.66
CA SER A 3 -24.52 -10.83 2.17
C SER A 3 -23.79 -11.02 0.85
N SER A 4 -24.35 -10.52 -0.26
CA SER A 4 -23.64 -10.48 -1.53
C SER A 4 -22.28 -9.80 -1.29
N TYR A 5 -21.19 -10.48 -1.65
CA TYR A 5 -19.86 -9.89 -1.59
C TYR A 5 -19.86 -8.60 -2.43
N GLU A 6 -19.58 -7.46 -1.81
CA GLU A 6 -19.41 -6.22 -2.56
C GLU A 6 -18.07 -6.29 -3.29
N THR A 7 -18.06 -6.32 -4.62
CA THR A 7 -16.83 -6.35 -5.42
C THR A 7 -16.53 -4.97 -5.98
N PHE A 8 -15.24 -4.63 -6.07
CA PHE A 8 -14.82 -3.51 -6.91
C PHE A 8 -14.71 -3.98 -8.36
N ASN A 9 -15.21 -3.17 -9.30
CA ASN A 9 -14.93 -3.40 -10.72
C ASN A 9 -13.51 -2.93 -11.07
N LEU A 10 -13.04 -3.28 -12.27
CA LEU A 10 -11.69 -2.93 -12.73
C LEU A 10 -11.43 -1.41 -12.68
N VAL A 11 -12.41 -0.59 -13.06
CA VAL A 11 -12.28 0.88 -13.04
C VAL A 11 -12.03 1.38 -11.62
N GLN A 12 -12.73 0.84 -10.63
CA GLN A 12 -12.56 1.21 -9.24
C GLN A 12 -11.20 0.75 -8.69
N VAL A 13 -10.75 -0.46 -9.04
CA VAL A 13 -9.42 -0.95 -8.67
C VAL A 13 -8.32 -0.05 -9.24
N LEU A 14 -8.43 0.33 -10.52
CA LEU A 14 -7.49 1.26 -11.16
C LEU A 14 -7.54 2.65 -10.52
N TYR A 15 -8.73 3.17 -10.23
CA TYR A 15 -8.90 4.45 -9.55
C TYR A 15 -8.22 4.46 -8.17
N ILE A 16 -8.45 3.44 -7.33
CA ILE A 16 -7.82 3.32 -6.01
C ILE A 16 -6.30 3.25 -6.18
N THR A 17 -5.82 2.47 -7.14
CA THR A 17 -4.38 2.33 -7.41
C THR A 17 -3.76 3.67 -7.81
N ILE A 18 -4.35 4.39 -8.77
CA ILE A 18 -3.86 5.69 -9.24
C ILE A 18 -3.84 6.70 -8.10
N MET A 19 -4.92 6.77 -7.32
CA MET A 19 -5.02 7.64 -6.15
C MET A 19 -3.88 7.37 -5.15
N LEU A 20 -3.61 6.10 -4.83
CA LEU A 20 -2.54 5.71 -3.91
C LEU A 20 -1.15 6.01 -4.48
N CYS A 21 -0.93 5.76 -5.78
CA CYS A 21 0.31 6.12 -6.47
C CYS A 21 0.55 7.63 -6.44
N MET A 22 -0.46 8.45 -6.74
CA MET A 22 -0.35 9.92 -6.71
C MET A 22 -0.01 10.43 -5.31
N PHE A 23 -0.69 9.91 -4.28
CA PHE A 23 -0.41 10.30 -2.90
C PHE A 23 1.03 9.96 -2.49
N SER A 24 1.45 8.71 -2.70
CA SER A 24 2.76 8.22 -2.28
C SER A 24 3.89 8.88 -3.08
N TYR A 25 3.73 9.02 -4.40
CA TYR A 25 4.73 9.68 -5.25
C TYR A 25 4.87 11.17 -4.95
N GLY A 26 3.74 11.88 -4.76
CA GLY A 26 3.76 13.29 -4.36
C GLY A 26 4.41 13.47 -2.99
N TYR A 27 4.07 12.62 -2.02
CA TYR A 27 4.70 12.65 -0.70
C TYR A 27 6.20 12.35 -0.78
N LEU A 28 6.62 11.35 -1.56
CA LEU A 28 8.03 11.01 -1.75
C LEU A 28 8.83 12.19 -2.30
N ILE A 29 8.31 12.91 -3.30
CA ILE A 29 8.98 14.12 -3.84
C ILE A 29 9.15 15.18 -2.74
N LEU A 30 8.08 15.47 -1.98
CA LEU A 30 8.14 16.47 -0.91
C LEU A 30 9.09 16.05 0.22
N TYR A 31 9.08 14.76 0.57
CA TYR A 31 9.98 14.15 1.55
C TYR A 31 11.44 14.26 1.09
N MET A 32 11.74 13.85 -0.14
CA MET A 32 13.08 13.94 -0.74
C MET A 32 13.56 15.39 -0.83
N TYR A 33 12.71 16.32 -1.26
CA TYR A 33 13.04 17.74 -1.31
C TYR A 33 13.34 18.27 0.10
N SER A 34 12.50 17.99 1.09
CA SER A 34 12.72 18.44 2.47
C SER A 34 14.03 17.91 3.06
N PHE A 35 14.38 16.65 2.80
CA PHE A 35 15.62 16.05 3.29
C PHE A 35 16.87 16.47 2.50
N ALA A 36 16.74 16.83 1.22
CA ALA A 36 17.86 17.35 0.45
C ALA A 36 18.45 18.64 1.05
N TRP A 37 17.61 19.46 1.71
CA TRP A 37 18.07 20.67 2.41
C TRP A 37 18.70 20.40 3.78
N ILE A 38 18.42 19.25 4.39
CA ILE A 38 18.87 18.92 5.76
C ILE A 38 20.08 17.97 5.73
N THR A 39 20.03 16.94 4.89
CA THR A 39 21.04 15.87 4.77
C THR A 39 21.27 15.49 3.30
N PRO A 40 21.92 16.34 2.49
CA PRO A 40 22.12 16.07 1.06
C PRO A 40 22.94 14.81 0.79
N ASP A 41 23.93 14.50 1.64
CA ASP A 41 24.79 13.31 1.47
C ASP A 41 24.00 11.99 1.62
N PHE A 42 22.97 11.97 2.48
CA PHE A 42 22.10 10.80 2.63
C PHE A 42 21.32 10.51 1.35
N ILE A 43 20.79 11.56 0.70
CA ILE A 43 20.04 11.45 -0.56
C ILE A 43 20.96 10.99 -1.68
N MET A 44 22.16 11.57 -1.80
CA MET A 44 23.12 11.19 -2.85
C MET A 44 23.57 9.73 -2.71
N ASN A 45 23.80 9.27 -1.48
CA ASN A 45 24.16 7.86 -1.24
C ASN A 45 23.00 6.90 -1.52
N ALA A 46 21.76 7.27 -1.18
CA ALA A 46 20.57 6.48 -1.49
C ALA A 46 20.29 6.39 -3.01
N LEU A 47 20.64 7.43 -3.78
CA LEU A 47 20.52 7.44 -5.24
C LEU A 47 21.63 6.64 -5.95
N HIS A 48 22.76 6.39 -5.27
CA HIS A 48 23.93 5.71 -5.82
C HIS A 48 23.93 4.18 -5.58
N GLU A 49 22.88 3.60 -4.99
CA GLU A 49 22.81 2.14 -4.86
C GLU A 49 22.80 1.49 -6.25
N PRO A 50 23.63 0.45 -6.48
CA PRO A 50 23.78 -0.16 -7.78
C PRO A 50 22.46 -0.77 -8.24
N ILE A 51 21.92 -0.22 -9.32
CA ILE A 51 20.81 -0.80 -10.05
C ILE A 51 21.29 -2.16 -10.57
N ILE A 52 20.54 -3.22 -10.27
CA ILE A 52 20.91 -4.59 -10.64
C ILE A 52 21.05 -4.69 -12.16
N ASP A 53 22.28 -4.74 -12.65
CA ASP A 53 22.58 -4.57 -14.08
C ASP A 53 22.50 -5.87 -14.90
N SER A 54 21.70 -6.84 -14.44
CA SER A 54 21.47 -8.09 -15.17
C SER A 54 20.00 -8.32 -15.42
N THR A 55 19.66 -8.73 -16.64
CA THR A 55 18.28 -9.07 -17.02
C THR A 55 17.66 -10.10 -16.07
N GLY A 56 18.44 -11.10 -15.61
CA GLY A 56 18.00 -12.08 -14.63
C GLY A 56 17.67 -11.46 -13.26
N GLY A 57 18.45 -10.45 -12.84
CA GLY A 57 18.20 -9.72 -11.60
C GLY A 57 16.95 -8.84 -11.65
N TYR A 58 16.66 -8.20 -12.78
CA TYR A 58 15.39 -7.46 -12.96
C TYR A 58 14.16 -8.37 -12.89
N VAL A 59 14.19 -9.51 -13.59
CA VAL A 59 13.07 -10.47 -13.57
C VAL A 59 12.82 -10.99 -12.16
N TYR A 60 13.90 -11.31 -11.42
CA TYR A 60 13.80 -11.71 -10.02
C TYR A 60 13.17 -10.63 -9.13
N GLN A 61 13.57 -9.36 -9.32
CA GLN A 61 12.99 -8.24 -8.58
C GLN A 61 11.50 -8.03 -8.88
N VAL A 62 11.09 -8.12 -10.16
CA VAL A 62 9.68 -8.04 -10.55
C VAL A 62 8.87 -9.12 -9.85
N ILE A 63 9.33 -10.38 -9.90
CA ILE A 63 8.62 -11.49 -9.26
C ILE A 63 8.49 -11.25 -7.75
N ARG A 64 9.55 -10.80 -7.07
CA ARG A 64 9.51 -10.56 -5.62
C ARG A 64 8.63 -9.37 -5.25
N VAL A 65 8.85 -8.22 -5.88
CA VAL A 65 8.22 -6.94 -5.48
C VAL A 65 6.77 -6.87 -5.97
N VAL A 66 6.47 -7.36 -7.16
CA VAL A 66 5.13 -7.24 -7.74
C VAL A 66 4.21 -8.39 -7.33
N PHE A 67 4.74 -9.59 -7.10
CA PHE A 67 3.90 -10.77 -6.82
C PHE A 67 4.09 -11.29 -5.40
N ILE A 68 5.28 -11.78 -5.05
CA ILE A 68 5.49 -12.54 -3.82
C ILE A 68 5.26 -11.67 -2.58
N ALA A 69 5.89 -10.49 -2.51
CA ALA A 69 5.81 -9.61 -1.35
C ALA A 69 4.38 -9.08 -1.11
N PRO A 70 3.64 -8.59 -2.13
CA PRO A 70 2.24 -8.22 -1.96
C PRO A 70 1.37 -9.35 -1.46
N ILE A 71 1.47 -10.54 -2.06
CA ILE A 71 0.66 -11.70 -1.66
C ILE A 71 0.90 -12.03 -0.18
N ILE A 72 2.16 -12.24 0.21
CA ILE A 72 2.50 -12.56 1.60
C ILE A 72 2.09 -11.43 2.54
N GLY A 73 2.35 -10.17 2.15
CA GLY A 73 1.97 -8.99 2.91
C GLY A 73 0.47 -8.96 3.20
N GLU A 74 -0.38 -9.14 2.19
CA GLU A 74 -1.83 -9.12 2.39
C GLU A 74 -2.32 -10.27 3.29
N PHE A 75 -1.76 -11.48 3.14
CA PHE A 75 -2.07 -12.59 4.03
C PHE A 75 -1.70 -12.29 5.49
N VAL A 76 -0.52 -11.71 5.74
CA VAL A 76 -0.07 -11.36 7.09
C VAL A 76 -0.90 -10.21 7.66
N PHE A 77 -1.01 -9.10 6.94
CA PHE A 77 -1.62 -7.88 7.47
C PHE A 77 -3.14 -7.95 7.52
N ARG A 78 -3.82 -8.43 6.47
CA ARG A 78 -5.30 -8.44 6.37
C ARG A 78 -5.86 -9.81 6.70
N GLY A 79 -5.19 -10.85 6.25
CA GLY A 79 -5.55 -12.23 6.56
C GLY A 79 -5.38 -12.54 8.05
N PHE A 80 -4.31 -12.11 8.70
CA PHE A 80 -4.02 -12.48 10.09
C PHE A 80 -4.12 -11.31 11.08
N LEU A 81 -3.26 -10.30 10.97
CA LEU A 81 -3.11 -9.24 11.98
C LEU A 81 -4.39 -8.41 12.16
N LEU A 82 -5.01 -7.96 11.06
CA LEU A 82 -6.24 -7.17 11.10
C LEU A 82 -7.38 -7.93 11.78
N GLN A 83 -7.56 -9.21 11.45
CA GLN A 83 -8.57 -10.06 12.08
C GLN A 83 -8.29 -10.21 13.57
N ARG A 84 -7.05 -10.58 13.94
CA ARG A 84 -6.65 -10.82 15.33
C ARG A 84 -6.83 -9.57 16.20
N PHE A 85 -6.40 -8.41 15.72
CA PHE A 85 -6.55 -7.16 16.45
C PHE A 85 -8.00 -6.67 16.44
N ALA A 86 -8.78 -6.92 15.39
CA ALA A 86 -10.19 -6.53 15.37
C ALA A 86 -11.01 -7.31 16.39
N THR A 87 -10.74 -8.61 16.57
CA THR A 87 -11.39 -9.41 17.63
C THR A 87 -11.05 -8.90 19.03
N LYS A 88 -9.84 -8.36 19.23
CA LYS A 88 -9.38 -7.92 20.56
C LYS A 88 -9.75 -6.47 20.89
N TRP A 89 -9.66 -5.57 19.91
CA TRP A 89 -9.72 -4.11 20.11
C TRP A 89 -10.75 -3.40 19.22
N GLY A 90 -11.48 -4.13 18.37
CA GLY A 90 -12.42 -3.57 17.41
C GLY A 90 -11.75 -3.09 16.12
N THR A 91 -12.56 -2.95 15.06
CA THR A 91 -12.10 -2.67 13.69
C THR A 91 -11.27 -1.40 13.56
N SER A 92 -11.71 -0.30 14.17
CA SER A 92 -11.03 1.00 14.05
C SER A 92 -9.61 0.95 14.59
N ILE A 93 -9.44 0.41 15.81
CA ILE A 93 -8.12 0.31 16.46
C ILE A 93 -7.23 -0.67 15.69
N ALA A 94 -7.78 -1.82 15.28
CA ALA A 94 -7.06 -2.80 14.48
C ALA A 94 -6.54 -2.21 13.16
N THR A 95 -7.36 -1.42 12.47
CA THR A 95 -6.97 -0.75 11.22
C THR A 95 -5.80 0.20 11.42
N ILE A 96 -5.82 1.00 12.49
CA ILE A 96 -4.72 1.93 12.82
C ILE A 96 -3.44 1.16 13.19
N VAL A 97 -3.53 0.14 14.03
CA VAL A 97 -2.37 -0.66 14.45
C VAL A 97 -1.74 -1.36 13.25
N VAL A 98 -2.54 -2.00 12.39
CA VAL A 98 -2.06 -2.63 11.15
C VAL A 98 -1.42 -1.60 10.22
N ALA A 99 -1.98 -0.39 10.13
CA ALA A 99 -1.40 0.67 9.32
C ALA A 99 -0.02 1.09 9.80
N ILE A 100 0.16 1.27 11.12
CA ILE A 100 1.46 1.61 11.71
C ILE A 100 2.46 0.49 11.51
N LEU A 101 2.09 -0.77 11.80
CA LEU A 101 2.99 -1.92 11.62
C LEU A 101 3.41 -2.09 10.16
N PHE A 102 2.50 -1.87 9.21
CA PHE A 102 2.82 -1.89 7.79
C PHE A 102 3.79 -0.75 7.44
N ALA A 103 3.50 0.47 7.89
CA ALA A 103 4.32 1.65 7.61
C ALA A 103 5.75 1.56 8.14
N LEU A 104 5.97 0.92 9.29
CA LEU A 104 7.30 0.71 9.86
C LEU A 104 8.23 -0.16 8.98
N LEU A 105 7.67 -0.92 8.03
CA LEU A 105 8.45 -1.73 7.09
C LEU A 105 8.82 -0.98 5.80
N HIS A 106 8.44 0.29 5.67
CA HIS A 106 8.58 1.07 4.45
C HIS A 106 9.33 2.38 4.70
N VAL A 107 10.09 2.83 3.69
CA VAL A 107 10.80 4.13 3.72
C VAL A 107 9.80 5.29 3.73
N ASP A 108 8.76 5.18 2.90
CA ASP A 108 7.64 6.12 2.88
C ASP A 108 6.63 5.75 3.98
N PHE A 109 6.89 6.19 5.21
CA PHE A 109 6.03 5.88 6.35
C PHE A 109 4.59 6.37 6.15
N LEU A 110 4.40 7.62 5.71
CA LEU A 110 3.06 8.21 5.60
C LEU A 110 2.27 7.61 4.43
N GLY A 111 2.91 7.44 3.26
CA GLY A 111 2.36 6.74 2.10
C GLY A 111 1.95 5.32 2.45
N ALA A 112 2.83 4.56 3.09
CA ALA A 112 2.56 3.18 3.50
C ALA A 112 1.45 3.08 4.56
N ALA A 113 1.36 4.03 5.51
CA ALA A 113 0.29 4.07 6.50
C ALA A 113 -1.07 4.28 5.83
N ILE A 114 -1.19 5.28 4.96
CA ILE A 114 -2.43 5.59 4.23
C ILE A 114 -2.80 4.45 3.28
N PHE A 115 -1.84 3.91 2.55
CA PHE A 115 -2.01 2.71 1.73
C PHE A 115 -2.60 1.57 2.56
N SER A 116 -2.03 1.34 3.74
CA SER A 116 -2.47 0.24 4.59
C SER A 116 -3.89 0.42 5.12
N ILE A 117 -4.27 1.66 5.48
CA ILE A 117 -5.64 2.02 5.85
C ILE A 117 -6.61 1.74 4.68
N VAL A 118 -6.29 2.23 3.48
CA VAL A 118 -7.15 2.07 2.30
C VAL A 118 -7.37 0.59 1.98
N LEU A 119 -6.32 -0.22 1.97
CA LEU A 119 -6.43 -1.66 1.72
C LEU A 119 -7.20 -2.40 2.82
N SER A 120 -7.09 -1.96 4.07
CA SER A 120 -7.89 -2.52 5.18
C SER A 120 -9.38 -2.24 4.98
N ILE A 121 -9.74 -1.01 4.55
CA ILE A 121 -11.12 -0.65 4.20
C ILE A 121 -11.61 -1.47 3.00
N VAL A 122 -10.78 -1.64 1.95
CA VAL A 122 -11.09 -2.49 0.80
C VAL A 122 -11.36 -3.93 1.24
N TYR A 123 -10.53 -4.49 2.12
CA TYR A 123 -10.71 -5.82 2.67
C TYR A 123 -12.03 -5.95 3.45
N ILE A 124 -12.31 -5.02 4.37
CA ILE A 124 -13.54 -5.03 5.19
C ILE A 124 -14.79 -4.89 4.32
N ARG A 125 -14.71 -4.04 3.29
CA ARG A 125 -15.81 -3.83 2.34
C ARG A 125 -16.08 -5.06 1.49
N THR A 126 -15.04 -5.63 0.90
CA THR A 126 -15.16 -6.71 -0.09
C THR A 126 -15.24 -8.09 0.52
N LYS A 127 -14.79 -8.23 1.77
CA LYS A 127 -14.60 -9.50 2.47
C LYS A 127 -13.73 -10.49 1.68
N SER A 128 -12.79 -9.98 0.89
CA SER A 128 -11.92 -10.77 0.02
C SER A 128 -10.50 -10.25 0.08
N LEU A 129 -9.53 -11.16 0.21
CA LEU A 129 -8.10 -10.83 0.10
C LEU A 129 -7.69 -10.55 -1.34
N LEU A 130 -8.46 -11.01 -2.34
CA LEU A 130 -8.10 -10.82 -3.75
C LEU A 130 -8.06 -9.34 -4.16
N MET A 131 -8.95 -8.50 -3.61
CA MET A 131 -8.99 -7.08 -3.97
C MET A 131 -7.80 -6.29 -3.40
N PRO A 132 -7.46 -6.38 -2.10
CA PRO A 132 -6.22 -5.81 -1.58
C PRO A 132 -4.97 -6.33 -2.31
N ILE A 133 -4.90 -7.63 -2.60
CA ILE A 133 -3.78 -8.22 -3.34
C ILE A 133 -3.66 -7.59 -4.72
N ALA A 134 -4.74 -7.53 -5.49
CA ALA A 134 -4.72 -6.94 -6.83
C ALA A 134 -4.27 -5.48 -6.82
N ILE A 135 -4.80 -4.67 -5.89
CA ILE A 135 -4.41 -3.26 -5.75
C ILE A 135 -2.93 -3.13 -5.36
N HIS A 136 -2.44 -3.95 -4.43
CA HIS A 136 -1.04 -3.92 -4.00
C HIS A 136 -0.09 -4.35 -5.12
N MET A 137 -0.40 -5.42 -5.85
CA MET A 137 0.38 -5.85 -7.00
C MET A 137 0.42 -4.76 -8.09
N LEU A 138 -0.72 -4.13 -8.40
CA LEU A 138 -0.79 -3.05 -9.38
C LEU A 138 -0.01 -1.81 -8.94
N ASN A 139 -0.08 -1.46 -7.65
CA ASN A 139 0.68 -0.34 -7.09
C ASN A 139 2.19 -0.59 -7.21
N ASN A 140 2.65 -1.78 -6.82
CA ASN A 140 4.07 -2.16 -6.93
C ASN A 140 4.52 -2.28 -8.39
N ALA A 141 3.68 -2.77 -9.29
CA ALA A 141 3.98 -2.80 -10.72
C ALA A 141 4.14 -1.38 -11.29
N PHE A 142 3.29 -0.43 -10.88
CA PHE A 142 3.39 0.96 -11.31
C PHE A 142 4.68 1.60 -10.82
N VAL A 143 5.01 1.44 -9.52
CA VAL A 143 6.24 1.97 -8.93
C VAL A 143 7.47 1.38 -9.62
N MET A 144 7.53 0.05 -9.76
CA MET A 144 8.66 -0.62 -10.40
C MET A 144 8.80 -0.25 -11.88
N GLY A 145 7.69 -0.12 -12.61
CA GLY A 145 7.68 0.34 -13.99
C GLY A 145 8.18 1.78 -14.13
N ALA A 146 7.73 2.68 -13.25
CA ALA A 146 8.19 4.06 -13.20
C ALA A 146 9.69 4.13 -12.89
N SER A 147 10.17 3.39 -11.89
CA SER A 147 11.61 3.30 -11.57
C SER A 147 12.42 2.81 -12.78
N PHE A 148 11.96 1.79 -13.50
CA PHE A 148 12.66 1.30 -14.69
C PHE A 148 12.76 2.35 -15.80
N LEU A 149 11.67 3.09 -16.07
CA LEU A 149 11.66 4.16 -17.06
C LEU A 149 12.64 5.29 -16.67
N ILE A 150 12.64 5.67 -15.39
CA ILE A 150 13.53 6.71 -14.87
C ILE A 150 14.99 6.23 -14.92
N SER A 151 15.30 5.00 -14.55
CA SER A 151 16.67 4.45 -14.58
C SER A 151 17.25 4.32 -16.00
N ARG A 152 16.41 4.24 -17.04
CA ARG A 152 16.85 4.25 -18.44
C ARG A 152 17.27 5.65 -18.89
N GLU A 153 16.70 6.70 -18.31
CA GLU A 153 17.19 8.06 -18.46
C GLU A 153 18.33 8.27 -17.47
N LYS A 154 19.56 8.35 -18.00
CA LYS A 154 20.83 8.56 -17.29
C LYS A 154 20.66 9.26 -15.93
N ILE A 155 21.14 8.62 -14.84
CA ILE A 155 21.11 9.09 -13.45
C ILE A 155 21.10 10.62 -13.39
N MET A 156 19.93 11.15 -13.06
CA MET A 156 19.67 12.57 -13.02
C MET A 156 20.58 13.19 -11.96
N SER A 157 21.47 14.11 -12.33
CA SER A 157 22.26 14.89 -11.37
C SER A 157 21.32 15.56 -10.37
N PHE A 158 21.75 15.87 -9.14
CA PHE A 158 20.96 16.66 -8.19
C PHE A 158 20.46 17.98 -8.82
N ALA A 159 21.27 18.58 -9.68
CA ALA A 159 20.90 19.77 -10.45
C ALA A 159 19.78 19.48 -11.46
N ASP A 160 19.81 18.33 -12.13
CA ASP A 160 18.76 17.90 -13.06
C ASP A 160 17.48 17.49 -12.29
N PHE A 161 17.59 16.86 -11.12
CA PHE A 161 16.46 16.51 -10.25
C PHE A 161 15.71 17.75 -9.78
N SER A 162 16.44 18.81 -9.41
CA SER A 162 15.84 20.11 -9.07
C SER A 162 15.14 20.78 -10.26
N ASN A 163 15.56 20.49 -11.49
CA ASN A 163 15.01 21.05 -12.73
C ASN A 163 13.82 20.23 -13.30
N TYR A 164 13.83 18.89 -13.19
CA TYR A 164 12.80 17.99 -13.74
C TYR A 164 11.71 17.62 -12.73
N THR A 165 12.02 17.57 -11.43
CA THR A 165 11.04 17.34 -10.35
C THR A 165 10.97 18.56 -9.44
N THR A 166 10.40 19.64 -9.97
CA THR A 166 10.23 20.86 -9.19
C THR A 166 9.25 20.63 -8.05
N PHE A 167 9.52 21.26 -6.89
CA PHE A 167 8.69 21.17 -5.68
C PHE A 167 7.19 21.41 -5.96
N PHE A 168 6.88 22.33 -6.87
CA PHE A 168 5.49 22.72 -7.19
C PHE A 168 4.67 21.62 -7.88
N PRO A 169 5.11 20.97 -8.97
CA PRO A 169 4.48 19.77 -9.50
C PRO A 169 4.31 18.65 -8.46
N GLY A 170 5.33 18.38 -7.65
CA GLY A 170 5.24 17.39 -6.56
C GLY A 170 4.14 17.74 -5.56
N LEU A 171 4.07 19.02 -5.16
CA LEU A 171 3.04 19.54 -4.28
C LEU A 171 1.64 19.43 -4.90
N ILE A 172 1.47 19.74 -6.18
CA ILE A 172 0.19 19.59 -6.89
C ILE A 172 -0.26 18.12 -6.89
N ILE A 173 0.64 17.20 -7.27
CA ILE A 173 0.36 15.76 -7.29
C ILE A 173 -0.03 15.27 -5.89
N PHE A 174 0.72 15.69 -4.86
CA PHE A 174 0.43 15.35 -3.47
C PHE A 174 -0.94 15.86 -3.03
N ILE A 175 -1.26 17.13 -3.27
CA ILE A 175 -2.55 17.72 -2.91
C ILE A 175 -3.70 17.01 -3.63
N THR A 176 -3.56 16.74 -4.93
CA THR A 176 -4.57 16.00 -5.68
C THR A 176 -4.75 14.58 -5.12
N GLY A 177 -3.65 13.85 -4.89
CA GLY A 177 -3.68 12.51 -4.29
C GLY A 177 -4.32 12.51 -2.89
N LEU A 178 -3.94 13.45 -2.03
CA LEU A 178 -4.50 13.61 -0.69
C LEU A 178 -6.02 13.86 -0.74
N ASN A 179 -6.48 14.76 -1.61
CA ASN A 179 -7.92 15.03 -1.76
C ASN A 179 -8.69 13.79 -2.20
N LEU A 180 -8.17 13.04 -3.18
CA LEU A 180 -8.79 11.79 -3.63
C LEU A 180 -8.83 10.74 -2.52
N VAL A 181 -7.76 10.59 -1.73
CA VAL A 181 -7.73 9.72 -0.55
C VAL A 181 -8.79 10.13 0.46
N LEU A 182 -8.87 11.42 0.80
CA LEU A 182 -9.86 11.92 1.75
C LEU A 182 -11.30 11.69 1.28
N ILE A 183 -11.57 11.88 -0.02
CA ILE A 183 -12.87 11.54 -0.63
C ILE A 183 -13.15 10.04 -0.50
N PHE A 184 -12.18 9.19 -0.83
CA PHE A 184 -12.33 7.74 -0.69
C PHE A 184 -12.64 7.34 0.76
N LEU A 185 -11.90 7.88 1.73
CA LEU A 185 -12.10 7.60 3.15
C LEU A 185 -13.48 8.09 3.61
N PHE A 186 -13.92 9.27 3.17
CA PHE A 186 -15.24 9.81 3.49
C PHE A 186 -16.37 8.95 2.93
N VAL A 187 -16.29 8.56 1.64
CA VAL A 187 -17.30 7.71 0.99
C VAL A 187 -17.37 6.32 1.64
N ASN A 188 -16.23 5.80 2.10
CA ASN A 188 -16.13 4.48 2.73
C ASN A 188 -16.13 4.53 4.27
N ARG A 189 -16.46 5.67 4.89
CA ARG A 189 -16.39 5.86 6.36
C ARG A 189 -17.21 4.85 7.16
N LYS A 190 -18.30 4.31 6.58
CA LYS A 190 -19.13 3.28 7.23
C LYS A 190 -18.39 1.97 7.49
N TYR A 191 -17.31 1.69 6.77
CA TYR A 191 -16.51 0.47 6.96
C TYR A 191 -15.47 0.61 8.07
N TRP A 192 -15.27 1.82 8.62
CA TRP A 192 -14.35 2.06 9.72
C TRP A 192 -14.74 1.32 11.00
N SER A 193 -16.04 1.21 11.25
CA SER A 193 -16.62 0.55 12.43
C SER A 193 -17.29 -0.79 12.12
N LYS A 194 -17.25 -1.24 10.87
CA LYS A 194 -17.90 -2.51 10.46
C LYS A 194 -17.06 -3.68 10.93
N GLU A 195 -17.70 -4.77 11.36
CA GLU A 195 -17.00 -5.98 11.76
C GLU A 195 -16.10 -6.51 10.64
N VAL A 196 -14.85 -6.80 11.00
CA VAL A 196 -13.89 -7.45 10.12
C VAL A 196 -14.37 -8.88 9.86
N PRO A 197 -14.39 -9.35 8.61
CA PRO A 197 -14.70 -10.76 8.32
C PRO A 197 -13.62 -11.65 8.97
N VAL A 198 -14.02 -12.45 9.95
CA VAL A 198 -13.14 -13.34 10.70
C VAL A 198 -13.23 -14.74 10.08
N ILE A 199 -12.21 -15.12 9.31
CA ILE A 199 -12.18 -16.41 8.61
C ILE A 199 -11.80 -17.54 9.58
N TYR A 200 -10.91 -17.28 10.54
CA TYR A 200 -10.40 -18.31 11.46
C TYR A 200 -11.38 -18.70 12.57
N ALA A 201 -12.18 -17.77 13.08
CA ALA A 201 -13.13 -18.05 14.17
C ALA A 201 -14.29 -18.94 13.73
N GLU A 202 -14.70 -18.87 12.46
CA GLU A 202 -15.69 -19.79 11.89
C GLU A 202 -15.12 -21.19 11.70
N GLN A 203 -13.84 -21.33 11.34
CA GLN A 203 -13.18 -22.64 11.25
C GLN A 203 -12.99 -23.28 12.62
N GLU A 204 -12.63 -22.52 13.65
CA GLU A 204 -12.50 -23.06 15.02
C GLU A 204 -13.84 -23.55 15.56
N LYS A 205 -14.93 -22.78 15.36
CA LYS A 205 -16.29 -23.22 15.68
C LYS A 205 -16.71 -24.45 14.88
N SER A 206 -16.53 -24.44 13.56
CA SER A 206 -16.86 -25.57 12.71
C SER A 206 -16.08 -26.83 13.10
N PHE A 207 -14.81 -26.70 13.47
CA PHE A 207 -14.00 -27.81 13.93
C PHE A 207 -14.45 -28.31 15.31
N SER A 208 -14.77 -27.42 16.25
CA SER A 208 -15.32 -27.82 17.55
C SER A 208 -16.70 -28.48 17.44
N ASP A 209 -17.53 -28.03 16.49
CA ASP A 209 -18.85 -28.63 16.21
C ASP A 209 -18.71 -30.04 15.63
N ILE A 210 -17.66 -30.30 14.84
CA ILE A 210 -17.38 -31.62 14.24
C ILE A 210 -16.75 -32.59 15.26
N VAL A 211 -15.83 -32.11 16.10
CA VAL A 211 -15.05 -32.96 17.00
C VAL A 211 -15.71 -33.10 18.38
N GLY A 212 -16.78 -32.33 18.63
CA GLY A 212 -17.43 -32.21 19.93
C GLY A 212 -16.58 -31.36 20.88
N SER A 213 -17.23 -30.45 21.61
CA SER A 213 -16.55 -29.73 22.69
C SER A 213 -16.09 -30.74 23.74
N LYS A 214 -14.77 -30.92 23.89
CA LYS A 214 -14.20 -31.61 25.05
C LYS A 214 -14.46 -30.84 26.33
#